data_AF-A0A6L3YX21-F1
#
_entry.id   AF-A0A6L3YX21-F1
#
_cell.length_a   1.000
_cell.length_b   1.000
_cell.length_c   1.000
_cell.angle_alpha   90.00
_cell.angle_beta   90.00
_cell.angle_gamma   90.00
#
_symmetry.space_group_name_H-M   'P 1'
#
loop_
_entity.id
_entity.type
_entity.pdbx_description
1 polymer ?
#
loop_
_entity_poly.entity_id
_entity_poly.type
_entity_poly.pdbx_seq_one_letter_code
_entity_poly.pdbx_strand_id
1 'polypeptide(L)' 'MDKLDGLAATLLSSTATFAALVSVLKRKAVLSHEDEREMYEQALLMLETSQGDDPDCSFIYELARNVIEEQLNADREE' A
#
# COMPACT_ATOMS: atom_id res chain seq x y z
N MET A 1 24.36 8.92 -6.66
CA MET A 1 23.26 8.00 -6.32
C MET A 1 22.32 8.03 -7.50
N ASP A 2 21.99 6.88 -8.07
CA ASP A 2 21.14 6.86 -9.25
C ASP A 2 19.73 7.34 -8.87
N LYS A 3 19.00 7.99 -9.78
CA LYS A 3 17.66 8.53 -9.47
C LYS A 3 16.69 7.40 -9.11
N LEU A 4 16.89 6.23 -9.70
CA LEU A 4 16.21 4.98 -9.39
C LEU A 4 16.50 4.50 -7.96
N ASP A 5 17.75 4.57 -7.50
CA ASP A 5 18.12 4.19 -6.13
C ASP A 5 17.43 5.09 -5.09
N GLY A 6 17.34 6.39 -5.38
CA GLY A 6 16.66 7.35 -4.50
C GLY A 6 15.16 7.08 -4.37
N LEU A 7 14.50 6.74 -5.49
CA LEU A 7 13.09 6.36 -5.50
C LEU A 7 12.85 5.02 -4.78
N ALA A 8 13.69 4.02 -5.05
CA ALA A 8 13.61 2.72 -4.39
C ALA A 8 13.82 2.84 -2.87
N ALA A 9 14.79 3.65 -2.43
CA ALA A 9 15.02 3.93 -1.01
C ALA A 9 13.82 4.63 -0.35
N THR A 10 13.21 5.59 -1.05
CA THR A 10 12.02 6.30 -0.57
C THR A 10 10.83 5.36 -0.43
N LEU A 11 10.60 4.51 -1.43
CA LEU A 11 9.53 3.51 -1.41
C LEU A 11 9.75 2.52 -0.25
N LEU A 12 10.95 1.93 -0.15
CA LEU A 12 11.27 0.98 0.91
C LEU A 12 11.12 1.60 2.31
N SER A 13 11.60 2.84 2.49
CA SER A 13 11.45 3.58 3.76
C SER A 13 9.97 3.81 4.10
N SER A 14 9.16 4.18 3.11
CA SER A 14 7.73 4.46 3.30
C SER A 14 6.97 3.19 3.67
N THR A 15 7.22 2.09 2.94
CA THR A 15 6.62 0.78 3.20
C THR A 15 6.99 0.26 4.59
N ALA A 16 8.27 0.32 4.97
CA ALA A 16 8.71 -0.12 6.30
C ALA A 16 8.07 0.70 7.43
N THR A 17 7.97 2.02 7.26
CA THR A 17 7.34 2.91 8.24
C THR A 17 5.83 2.65 8.34
N PHE A 18 5.16 2.43 7.22
CA PHE A 18 3.74 2.11 7.16
C PHE A 18 3.44 0.77 7.86
N ALA A 19 4.18 -0.30 7.54
CA ALA A 19 4.02 -1.59 8.20
C ALA A 19 4.24 -1.49 9.73
N ALA A 20 5.25 -0.73 10.15
CA ALA A 20 5.49 -0.47 11.58
C ALA A 20 4.32 0.29 12.23
N LEU A 21 3.74 1.28 11.54
CA LEU A 21 2.58 2.05 12.00
C LEU A 21 1.35 1.16 12.17
N VAL A 22 0.99 0.37 11.16
CA VAL A 22 -0.13 -0.59 11.22
C VAL A 22 0.07 -1.54 12.40
N SER A 23 1.27 -2.11 12.54
CA SER A 23 1.61 -2.98 13.66
C SER A 23 1.47 -2.29 15.03
N VAL A 24 1.86 -1.02 15.15
CA VAL A 24 1.66 -0.23 16.38
C VAL A 24 0.16 -0.02 16.67
N LEU A 25 -0.65 0.26 15.65
CA LEU A 25 -2.08 0.52 15.81
C LEU A 25 -2.86 -0.75 16.18
N LYS A 26 -2.54 -1.89 15.57
CA LYS A 26 -3.07 -3.21 15.96
C LYS A 26 -2.73 -3.53 17.42
N ARG A 27 -1.47 -3.36 17.83
CA ARG A 27 -1.04 -3.59 19.23
C ARG A 27 -1.76 -2.69 20.23
N LYS A 28 -2.14 -1.49 19.82
CA LYS A 28 -2.92 -0.55 20.64
C LYS A 28 -4.43 -0.78 20.57
N ALA A 29 -4.89 -1.78 19.83
CA ALA A 29 -6.31 -2.06 19.57
C ALA A 29 -7.08 -0.86 18.99
N VAL A 30 -6.38 0.01 18.23
CA VAL A 30 -7.00 1.14 17.52
C VAL A 30 -7.55 0.71 16.17
N LEU A 31 -6.90 -0.27 15.53
CA LEU A 31 -7.34 -0.90 14.31
C LEU A 31 -7.77 -2.33 14.62
N SER A 32 -9.02 -2.66 14.29
CA SER A 32 -9.47 -4.04 14.14
C SER A 32 -9.00 -4.60 12.79
N HIS A 33 -9.15 -5.92 12.60
CA HIS A 33 -8.91 -6.53 11.28
C HIS A 33 -9.86 -5.98 10.21
N GLU A 34 -11.10 -5.66 10.57
CA GLU A 34 -12.06 -5.06 9.63
C GLU A 34 -11.62 -3.65 9.20
N ASP A 35 -11.14 -2.84 10.14
CA ASP A 35 -10.59 -1.50 9.85
C ASP A 35 -9.34 -1.58 8.96
N GLU A 36 -8.48 -2.59 9.17
CA GLU A 36 -7.26 -2.78 8.38
C GLU A 36 -7.61 -3.18 6.94
N ARG A 37 -8.58 -4.08 6.78
CA ARG A 37 -9.11 -4.45 5.47
C ARG A 37 -9.75 -3.26 4.76
N GLU A 38 -10.61 -2.50 5.44
CA GLU A 38 -11.25 -1.31 4.88
C GLU A 38 -10.20 -0.30 4.41
N MET A 39 -9.12 -0.10 5.19
CA MET A 39 -8.01 0.78 4.81
C MET A 39 -7.39 0.36 3.46
N TYR A 40 -7.11 -0.93 3.25
CA TYR A 40 -6.55 -1.41 1.99
C TYR A 40 -7.56 -1.29 0.82
N GLU A 41 -8.84 -1.58 1.06
CA GLU A 41 -9.90 -1.39 0.04
C GLU A 41 -10.04 0.08 -0.37
N GLN A 42 -9.99 1.01 0.59
CA GLN A 42 -9.98 2.44 0.31
C GLN A 42 -8.72 2.87 -0.44
N ALA A 43 -7.55 2.32 -0.12
CA ALA A 43 -6.32 2.60 -0.86
C ALA A 43 -6.41 2.16 -2.33
N LEU A 44 -7.02 1.00 -2.60
CA LEU A 44 -7.29 0.54 -3.97
C LEU A 44 -8.23 1.50 -4.71
N LEU A 45 -9.32 1.93 -4.07
CA LEU A 45 -10.23 2.91 -4.66
C LEU A 45 -9.54 4.25 -4.94
N MET A 46 -8.65 4.69 -4.05
CA MET A 46 -7.85 5.89 -4.26
C MET A 46 -6.89 5.75 -5.44
N LEU A 47 -6.28 4.58 -5.65
CA LEU A 47 -5.46 4.33 -6.82
C LEU A 47 -6.28 4.35 -8.11
N GLU A 48 -7.44 3.71 -8.13
CA GLU A 48 -8.34 3.69 -9.29
C GLU A 48 -8.84 5.10 -9.64
N THR A 49 -9.17 5.92 -8.64
CA THR A 49 -9.63 7.30 -8.85
C THR A 49 -8.50 8.28 -9.17
N SER A 50 -7.28 8.00 -8.71
CA SER A 50 -6.09 8.80 -9.00
C SER A 50 -5.42 8.41 -10.31
N GLN A 51 -5.78 7.28 -10.90
CA GLN A 51 -5.34 6.88 -12.23
C GLN A 51 -5.98 7.83 -13.24
N GLY A 52 -5.28 8.91 -13.56
CA GLY A 52 -5.65 9.77 -14.68
C GLY A 52 -5.48 9.04 -16.01
N ASP A 53 -5.90 9.66 -17.11
CA ASP A 53 -5.79 9.11 -18.47
C ASP A 53 -4.34 9.02 -19.02
N ASP A 54 -3.31 9.05 -18.16
CA ASP A 54 -1.91 8.98 -18.58
C ASP A 54 -1.48 7.51 -18.81
N PRO A 55 -1.33 7.08 -20.07
CA PRO A 55 -1.01 5.69 -20.40
C PRO A 55 0.39 5.28 -19.92
N ASP A 56 1.32 6.23 -19.80
CA ASP A 56 2.71 5.96 -19.41
C ASP A 56 2.81 5.61 -17.91
N CYS A 57 1.84 6.04 -17.11
CA CYS A 57 1.77 5.73 -15.68
C CYS A 57 1.00 4.42 -15.38
N SER A 58 0.25 3.87 -16.34
CA SER A 58 -0.65 2.71 -16.12
C SER A 58 0.04 1.53 -15.44
N PHE A 59 1.26 1.21 -15.85
CA PHE A 59 2.04 0.11 -15.28
C PHE A 59 2.42 0.32 -13.80
N ILE A 60 2.66 1.57 -13.39
CA ILE A 60 3.01 1.90 -12.00
C ILE A 60 1.78 1.75 -11.10
N TYR A 61 0.60 2.14 -11.58
CA TYR A 61 -0.66 1.94 -10.86
C TYR A 61 -1.03 0.46 -10.73
N GLU A 62 -0.81 -0.35 -11.78
CA GLU A 62 -0.98 -1.80 -11.72
C GLU A 62 -0.04 -2.46 -10.70
N LEU A 63 1.24 -2.07 -10.69
CA LEU A 63 2.19 -2.54 -9.69
C LEU A 63 1.75 -2.18 -8.27
N ALA A 64 1.32 -0.93 -8.05
CA ALA A 64 0.83 -0.49 -6.74
C ALA A 64 -0.41 -1.27 -6.30
N ARG A 65 -1.34 -1.55 -7.22
CA ARG A 65 -2.53 -2.37 -6.98
C ARG A 65 -2.15 -3.79 -6.54
N ASN A 66 -1.27 -4.46 -7.29
CA ASN A 66 -0.86 -5.83 -6.99
C ASN A 66 -0.25 -5.94 -5.58
N VAL A 67 0.58 -4.97 -5.19
CA VAL A 67 1.19 -4.95 -3.85
C VAL A 67 0.14 -4.86 -2.74
N ILE A 68 -0.91 -4.04 -2.93
CA ILE A 68 -1.99 -3.91 -1.93
C ILE A 68 -2.87 -5.16 -1.90
N GLU A 69 -3.18 -5.74 -3.06
CA GLU A 69 -3.96 -6.98 -3.15
C GLU A 69 -3.25 -8.16 -2.50
N GLU A 70 -1.92 -8.27 -2.61
CA GLU A 70 -1.12 -9.28 -1.89
C GLU A 70 -1.26 -9.14 -0.37
N GLN A 71 -1.24 -7.90 0.17
CA GLN A 71 -1.44 -7.68 1.61
C GLN A 71 -2.86 -8.05 2.07
N LEU A 72 -3.87 -7.71 1.27
CA LEU A 72 -5.28 -8.10 1.53
C LEU A 72 -5.49 -9.61 1.52
N ASN A 73 -4.77 -10.33 0.66
CA ASN A 73 -4.86 -11.79 0.60
C ASN A 73 -4.12 -12.44 1.78
N ALA A 74 -2.97 -11.90 2.20
CA ALA A 74 -2.25 -12.38 3.37
C ALA A 74 -3.09 -12.27 4.65
N ASP A 75 -3.82 -11.16 4.84
CA ASP A 75 -4.72 -10.98 6.00
C ASP A 75 -5.95 -11.92 5.97
N ARG A 76 -6.33 -12.48 4.81
CA ARG A 76 -7.40 -13.49 4.71
C ARG A 76 -6.97 -14.89 5.14
N GLU A 77 -5.67 -15.16 5.17
CA GLU A 77 -5.11 -16.48 5.50
C GLU A 77 -4.72 -16.63 6.98
N GLU A 78 -4.71 -15.54 7.76
CA GLU A 78 -4.53 -15.51 9.23
C GLU A 78 -5.85 -15.60 10.02
#